data_AF-A0A2M9A823-F1
#
_entry.id   AF-A0A2M9A823-F1
#
_cell.length_a   1.000
_cell.length_b   1.000
_cell.length_c   1.000
_cell.angle_alpha   90.00
_cell.angle_beta   90.00
_cell.angle_gamma   90.00
#
_symmetry.space_group_name_H-M   'P 1'
#
loop_
_entity.id
_entity.type
_entity.pdbx_description
1 polymer ?
#
loop_
_entity_poly.entity_id
_entity_poly.type
_entity_poly.pdbx_seq_one_letter_code
_entity_poly.pdbx_strand_id
1 'polypeptide(L)'
;MNCTKISLVAVLVWGTSFAFSQSVEIGTWAGFRKGAVSFTFDDGPKSDVEIAAPMFEKYGYRATFNIVTNWVGANGMVSWSDVQTMASAGHEIASHSESHPGNGAMPANEIASSKQVISNNVQQSYGCITLAYPNCNTPGDQQVLHNYIAGRICNASWSGGSDIMGQNGPSNWAAVPAIMTGNQGSEDLTGNIQRAVNSGGWVMFLTHGFTTGTNGYATYSPTNATVMESALGWAKQNDKDVWVAPFRNVTMYIKERNAAFIDPMDGGNADSYAFELKHSIADNISKYDYPLSLRMAQPTGWENIRVMQENAELEALIADGYIYFDAVPNAGKITISNMDALSSSSSAEESSSSATTALSEIPNHFPFAVYADNGSIAVSGAQGMSVTVFNALGNKLRSTKVLGCEQKVFSGAKGLYIVKVGSHSFKVRL
;
A
#
# COMPACT_ATOMS: atom_id res chain seq x y z
N MET A 1 -62.81 -32.78 40.51
CA MET A 1 -61.76 -31.91 39.94
C MET A 1 -61.02 -32.71 38.88
N ASN A 2 -61.32 -32.46 37.61
CA ASN A 2 -60.63 -33.09 36.47
C ASN A 2 -59.47 -32.17 36.06
N CYS A 3 -58.23 -32.59 36.27
CA CYS A 3 -57.05 -31.87 35.77
C CYS A 3 -56.78 -32.27 34.33
N THR A 4 -56.94 -31.29 33.44
CA THR A 4 -56.66 -31.32 32.01
C THR A 4 -55.16 -31.47 31.74
N LYS A 5 -54.78 -32.43 30.91
CA LYS A 5 -53.41 -32.53 30.35
C LYS A 5 -53.26 -31.52 29.21
N ILE A 6 -52.37 -30.55 29.39
CA ILE A 6 -51.94 -29.63 28.33
C ILE A 6 -50.84 -30.33 27.53
N SER A 7 -51.08 -30.57 26.24
CA SER A 7 -50.05 -31.04 25.32
C SER A 7 -49.36 -29.82 24.70
N LEU A 8 -48.06 -29.65 24.96
CA LEU A 8 -47.23 -28.67 24.27
C LEU A 8 -46.95 -29.16 22.84
N VAL A 9 -47.44 -28.43 21.84
CA VAL A 9 -47.01 -28.58 20.45
C VAL A 9 -45.74 -27.75 20.27
N ALA A 10 -44.59 -28.41 20.10
CA ALA A 10 -43.35 -27.75 19.71
C ALA A 10 -43.44 -27.39 18.21
N VAL A 11 -43.61 -26.11 17.92
CA VAL A 11 -43.50 -25.58 16.55
C VAL A 11 -42.01 -25.48 16.23
N LEU A 12 -41.51 -26.41 15.40
CA LEU A 12 -40.20 -26.29 14.77
C LEU A 12 -40.27 -25.17 13.72
N VAL A 13 -39.76 -23.99 14.09
CA VAL A 13 -39.47 -22.92 13.15
C VAL A 13 -38.21 -23.32 12.40
N TRP A 14 -38.36 -23.73 11.14
CA TRP A 14 -37.24 -23.87 10.22
C TRP A 14 -36.77 -22.46 9.87
N GLY A 15 -35.82 -21.94 10.65
CA GLY A 15 -35.02 -20.80 10.20
C GLY A 15 -34.20 -21.27 9.00
N THR A 16 -34.55 -20.80 7.80
CA THR A 16 -33.68 -20.94 6.64
C THR A 16 -32.48 -20.04 6.87
N SER A 17 -31.46 -20.56 7.54
CA SER A 17 -30.12 -19.99 7.50
C SER A 17 -29.69 -20.05 6.04
N PHE A 18 -29.72 -18.92 5.33
CA PHE A 18 -29.01 -18.80 4.06
C PHE A 18 -27.54 -19.03 4.37
N ALA A 19 -27.07 -20.25 4.11
CA ALA A 19 -25.68 -20.58 4.28
C ALA A 19 -24.86 -19.66 3.36
N PHE A 20 -23.98 -18.86 3.98
CA PHE A 20 -23.01 -18.01 3.31
C PHE A 20 -22.04 -18.91 2.53
N SER A 21 -22.42 -19.34 1.33
CA SER A 21 -21.66 -20.33 0.55
C SER A 21 -20.59 -19.70 -0.36
N GLN A 22 -20.44 -18.37 -0.38
CA GLN A 22 -19.45 -17.71 -1.21
C GLN A 22 -18.30 -17.18 -0.34
N SER A 23 -17.15 -17.85 -0.42
CA SER A 23 -15.95 -17.48 0.32
C SER A 23 -15.26 -16.29 -0.35
N VAL A 24 -15.04 -15.23 0.42
CA VAL A 24 -14.11 -14.16 0.05
C VAL A 24 -12.68 -14.68 0.23
N GLU A 25 -11.85 -14.52 -0.79
CA GLU A 25 -10.45 -14.92 -0.77
C GLU A 25 -9.55 -13.68 -0.62
N ILE A 26 -8.51 -13.80 0.20
CA ILE A 26 -7.46 -12.79 0.33
C ILE A 26 -6.29 -13.20 -0.57
N GLY A 27 -5.86 -12.31 -1.46
CA GLY A 27 -4.79 -12.59 -2.41
C GLY A 27 -3.44 -12.79 -1.73
N THR A 28 -2.67 -13.77 -2.20
CA THR A 28 -1.29 -14.01 -1.70
C THR A 28 -0.41 -12.78 -1.87
N TRP A 29 -0.52 -12.06 -2.98
CA TRP A 29 0.15 -10.79 -3.20
C TRP A 29 -0.86 -9.75 -3.67
N ALA A 30 -0.57 -8.47 -3.44
CA ALA A 30 -1.47 -7.38 -3.83
C ALA A 30 -1.87 -7.50 -5.32
N GLY A 31 -3.16 -7.33 -5.61
CA GLY A 31 -3.76 -7.50 -6.93
C GLY A 31 -3.72 -8.93 -7.46
N PHE A 32 -3.66 -9.95 -6.60
CA PHE A 32 -3.57 -11.37 -6.98
C PHE A 32 -2.38 -11.71 -7.88
N ARG A 33 -1.29 -10.95 -7.73
CA ARG A 33 -0.01 -11.21 -8.39
C ARG A 33 0.58 -12.52 -7.88
N LYS A 34 1.54 -13.07 -8.62
CA LYS A 34 2.14 -14.39 -8.35
C LYS A 34 3.37 -14.30 -7.44
N GLY A 35 4.14 -13.22 -7.51
CA GLY A 35 5.29 -13.01 -6.64
C GLY A 35 5.47 -11.54 -6.30
N ALA A 36 6.39 -11.26 -5.37
CA ALA A 36 6.76 -9.91 -5.00
C ALA A 36 8.26 -9.66 -5.18
N VAL A 37 8.61 -8.39 -5.37
CA VAL A 37 10.00 -7.90 -5.32
C VAL A 37 10.08 -6.59 -4.56
N SER A 38 11.11 -6.46 -3.72
CA SER A 38 11.47 -5.20 -3.07
C SER A 38 12.89 -4.79 -3.42
N PHE A 39 13.07 -3.51 -3.73
CA PHE A 39 14.39 -2.94 -3.97
C PHE A 39 14.72 -1.99 -2.82
N THR A 40 15.86 -2.23 -2.20
CA THR A 40 16.36 -1.41 -1.10
C THR A 40 17.73 -0.82 -1.47
N PHE A 41 17.94 0.42 -1.04
CA PHE A 41 19.15 1.20 -1.28
C PHE A 41 19.74 1.60 0.06
N ASP A 42 21.04 1.42 0.23
CA ASP A 42 21.74 1.59 1.50
C ASP A 42 22.59 2.85 1.48
N ASP A 43 22.96 3.30 2.68
CA ASP A 43 23.88 4.40 2.96
C ASP A 43 23.38 5.82 2.66
N GLY A 44 22.48 5.99 1.69
CA GLY A 44 21.95 7.28 1.26
C GLY A 44 22.91 8.13 0.41
N PRO A 45 23.57 7.58 -0.62
CA PRO A 45 24.31 8.39 -1.58
C PRO A 45 23.41 9.32 -2.40
N LYS A 46 23.98 10.39 -2.96
CA LYS A 46 23.25 11.28 -3.89
C LYS A 46 22.74 10.57 -5.14
N SER A 47 23.36 9.47 -5.56
CA SER A 47 22.84 8.62 -6.64
C SER A 47 21.43 8.07 -6.37
N ASP A 48 21.00 7.97 -5.11
CA ASP A 48 19.64 7.53 -4.77
C ASP A 48 18.58 8.50 -5.27
N VAL A 49 18.81 9.81 -5.10
CA VAL A 49 17.89 10.85 -5.57
C VAL A 49 18.12 11.22 -7.03
N GLU A 50 19.36 11.11 -7.52
CA GLU A 50 19.72 11.46 -8.90
C GLU A 50 19.34 10.36 -9.91
N ILE A 51 19.36 9.10 -9.50
CA ILE A 51 19.21 7.93 -10.39
C ILE A 51 18.07 7.02 -9.91
N ALA A 52 18.15 6.46 -8.70
CA ALA A 52 17.20 5.43 -8.27
C ALA A 52 15.76 5.93 -8.20
N ALA A 53 15.48 6.96 -7.41
CA ALA A 53 14.10 7.45 -7.23
C ALA A 53 13.43 7.82 -8.57
N PRO A 54 14.03 8.65 -9.45
CA PRO A 54 13.46 8.93 -10.77
C PRO A 54 13.27 7.69 -11.65
N MET A 55 14.20 6.73 -11.59
CA MET A 55 14.11 5.48 -12.36
C MET A 55 12.90 4.65 -11.93
N PHE A 56 12.64 4.50 -10.62
CA PHE A 56 11.48 3.76 -10.13
C PHE A 56 10.18 4.52 -10.42
N GLU A 57 10.17 5.84 -10.26
CA GLU A 57 9.03 6.69 -10.57
C GLU A 57 8.60 6.58 -12.03
N LYS A 58 9.56 6.50 -12.98
CA LYS A 58 9.30 6.29 -14.41
C LYS A 58 8.43 5.05 -14.69
N TYR A 59 8.55 3.99 -13.89
CA TYR A 59 7.76 2.75 -14.05
C TYR A 59 6.49 2.72 -13.16
N GLY A 60 6.27 3.75 -12.34
CA GLY A 60 5.19 3.81 -11.37
C GLY A 60 5.45 2.99 -10.11
N TYR A 61 6.71 2.67 -9.82
CA TYR A 61 7.11 1.87 -8.67
C TYR A 61 7.73 2.72 -7.56
N ARG A 62 7.81 2.12 -6.37
CA ARG A 62 8.45 2.69 -5.18
C ARG A 62 9.44 1.69 -4.59
N ALA A 63 10.46 2.24 -3.95
CA ALA A 63 11.58 1.52 -3.36
C ALA A 63 11.80 1.95 -1.91
N THR A 64 12.74 1.30 -1.24
CA THR A 64 13.15 1.59 0.13
C THR A 64 14.55 2.20 0.16
N PHE A 65 14.73 3.31 0.87
CA PHE A 65 16.03 3.95 1.08
C PHE A 65 16.38 3.88 2.56
N ASN A 66 17.44 3.16 2.90
CA ASN A 66 17.93 2.94 4.26
C ASN A 66 19.02 3.99 4.56
N ILE A 67 18.75 4.89 5.50
CA ILE A 67 19.58 6.08 5.72
C ILE A 67 20.50 5.91 6.92
N VAL A 68 21.80 6.17 6.72
CA VAL A 68 22.77 6.35 7.82
C VAL A 68 22.68 7.79 8.29
N THR A 69 22.08 8.02 9.46
CA THR A 69 21.64 9.38 9.81
C THR A 69 22.78 10.37 10.03
N ASN A 70 23.98 9.92 10.45
CA ASN A 70 25.14 10.81 10.64
C ASN A 70 25.86 11.14 9.34
N TRP A 71 25.53 10.47 8.23
CA TRP A 71 26.12 10.73 6.93
C TRP A 71 25.35 11.79 6.13
N VAL A 72 24.10 12.06 6.50
CA VAL A 72 23.22 13.03 5.83
C VAL A 72 23.87 14.41 5.76
N GLY A 73 23.93 14.97 4.56
CA GLY A 73 24.49 16.30 4.28
C GLY A 73 26.01 16.36 4.15
N ALA A 74 26.71 15.22 4.22
CA ALA A 74 28.16 15.15 4.09
C ALA A 74 28.60 14.36 2.84
N ASN A 75 29.79 14.65 2.30
CA ASN A 75 30.52 13.83 1.31
C ASN A 75 29.66 13.12 0.23
N GLY A 76 28.85 13.86 -0.52
CA GLY A 76 28.06 13.27 -1.61
C GLY A 76 26.89 12.39 -1.14
N MET A 77 26.49 12.50 0.12
CA MET A 77 25.28 11.89 0.67
C MET A 77 24.06 12.80 0.47
N VAL A 78 22.88 12.20 0.55
CA VAL A 78 21.62 12.93 0.57
C VAL A 78 21.55 13.95 1.70
N SER A 79 20.83 15.05 1.48
CA SER A 79 20.38 15.97 2.52
C SER A 79 19.01 15.55 3.05
N TRP A 80 18.59 16.04 4.21
CA TRP A 80 17.22 15.80 4.69
C TRP A 80 16.13 16.27 3.73
N SER A 81 16.40 17.31 2.93
CA SER A 81 15.48 17.76 1.87
C SER A 81 15.34 16.74 0.73
N ASP A 82 16.42 16.04 0.36
CA ASP A 82 16.36 14.97 -0.63
C ASP A 82 15.58 13.78 -0.08
N VAL A 83 15.85 13.40 1.18
CA VAL A 83 15.16 12.30 1.86
C VAL A 83 13.66 12.59 1.98
N GLN A 84 13.28 13.82 2.37
CA GLN A 84 11.87 14.22 2.40
C GLN A 84 11.25 14.24 0.99
N THR A 85 11.99 14.60 -0.05
CA THR A 85 11.51 14.52 -1.44
C THR A 85 11.17 13.08 -1.82
N MET A 86 12.06 12.13 -1.56
CA MET A 86 11.81 10.70 -1.83
C MET A 86 10.62 10.17 -1.02
N ALA A 87 10.53 10.53 0.27
CA ALA A 87 9.39 10.17 1.11
C ALA A 87 8.07 10.72 0.57
N SER A 88 8.05 11.99 0.14
CA SER A 88 6.87 12.66 -0.42
C SER A 88 6.44 12.08 -1.76
N ALA A 89 7.38 11.53 -2.52
CA ALA A 89 7.08 10.77 -3.73
C ALA A 89 6.47 9.39 -3.42
N GLY A 90 6.51 8.92 -2.18
CA GLY A 90 5.93 7.64 -1.73
C GLY A 90 6.95 6.51 -1.58
N HIS A 91 8.25 6.81 -1.68
CA HIS A 91 9.28 5.84 -1.31
C HIS A 91 9.31 5.64 0.21
N GLU A 92 9.76 4.46 0.63
CA GLU A 92 9.99 4.20 2.04
C GLU A 92 11.35 4.76 2.46
N ILE A 93 11.37 5.47 3.59
CA ILE A 93 12.61 5.84 4.26
C ILE A 93 12.75 4.98 5.52
N ALA A 94 13.83 4.21 5.59
CA ALA A 94 14.11 3.23 6.62
C ALA A 94 15.43 3.55 7.33
N SER A 95 15.66 2.93 8.49
CA SER A 95 16.90 3.12 9.24
C SER A 95 18.03 2.28 8.68
N HIS A 96 19.24 2.84 8.62
CA HIS A 96 20.48 2.11 8.42
C HIS A 96 21.52 2.42 9.51
N SER A 97 21.05 2.53 10.76
CA SER A 97 21.82 3.04 11.91
C SER A 97 22.14 4.53 11.84
N GLU A 98 22.81 5.03 12.87
CA GLU A 98 23.33 6.40 12.85
C GLU A 98 24.75 6.45 12.32
N SER A 99 25.60 5.55 12.81
CA SER A 99 27.05 5.62 12.61
C SER A 99 27.58 4.74 11.48
N HIS A 100 26.79 3.74 11.04
CA HIS A 100 27.24 2.65 10.18
C HIS A 100 28.49 1.97 10.77
N PRO A 101 28.37 1.21 11.87
CA PRO A 101 29.53 0.55 12.47
C PRO A 101 30.19 -0.34 11.42
N GLY A 102 31.53 -0.44 11.49
CA GLY A 102 32.30 -1.33 10.62
C GLY A 102 31.99 -2.80 10.92
N ASN A 103 32.99 -3.57 11.35
CA ASN A 103 32.81 -5.02 11.52
C ASN A 103 31.98 -5.43 12.75
N GLY A 104 31.45 -4.47 13.51
CA GLY A 104 30.63 -4.72 14.70
C GLY A 104 29.14 -4.77 14.39
N ALA A 105 28.36 -5.28 15.34
CA ALA A 105 26.90 -5.12 15.32
C ALA A 105 26.52 -3.66 15.54
N MET A 106 25.35 -3.29 15.02
CA MET A 106 24.70 -2.02 15.32
C MET A 106 24.60 -1.77 16.84
N PRO A 107 25.07 -0.62 17.35
CA PRO A 107 24.90 -0.32 18.77
C PRO A 107 23.41 -0.31 19.16
N ALA A 108 23.08 -0.93 20.29
CA ALA A 108 21.69 -1.10 20.73
C ALA A 108 20.94 0.23 20.90
N ASN A 109 21.64 1.30 21.33
CA ASN A 109 21.07 2.64 21.43
C ASN A 109 20.66 3.20 20.08
N GLU A 110 21.42 2.90 19.02
CA GLU A 110 21.13 3.40 17.67
C GLU A 110 19.85 2.80 17.08
N ILE A 111 19.37 1.66 17.60
CA ILE A 111 18.14 1.01 17.10
C ILE A 111 16.96 1.96 17.24
N ALA A 112 16.79 2.56 18.42
CA ALA A 112 15.70 3.50 18.68
C ALA A 112 16.05 4.93 18.20
N SER A 113 17.29 5.37 18.39
CA SER A 113 17.64 6.78 18.12
C SER A 113 17.71 7.09 16.62
N SER A 114 18.22 6.20 15.77
CA SER A 114 18.20 6.40 14.30
C SER A 114 16.76 6.52 13.76
N LYS A 115 15.84 5.67 14.23
CA LYS A 115 14.40 5.78 13.94
C LYS A 115 13.84 7.13 14.36
N GLN A 116 14.21 7.61 15.55
CA GLN A 116 13.75 8.90 16.06
C GLN A 116 14.29 10.06 15.22
N VAL A 117 15.57 10.03 14.84
CA VAL A 117 16.17 11.05 13.96
C VAL A 117 15.46 11.11 12.61
N ILE A 118 15.19 9.97 11.98
CA ILE A 118 14.42 9.93 10.72
C ILE A 118 13.00 10.47 10.94
N SER A 119 12.31 10.04 11.99
CA SER A 119 10.93 10.46 12.27
C SER A 119 10.81 11.98 12.55
N ASN A 120 11.86 12.58 13.13
CA ASN A 120 11.91 14.03 13.38
C ASN A 120 12.17 14.85 12.12
N ASN A 121 12.89 14.30 11.13
CA ASN A 121 13.27 15.02 9.91
C ASN A 121 12.38 14.70 8.70
N VAL A 122 11.68 13.57 8.72
CA VAL A 122 10.96 13.04 7.56
C VAL A 122 9.54 12.66 7.92
N GLN A 123 8.58 13.30 7.25
CA GLN A 123 7.17 12.92 7.30
C GLN A 123 6.88 11.86 6.23
N GLN A 124 6.40 10.69 6.66
CA GLN A 124 6.00 9.57 5.81
C GLN A 124 4.83 8.79 6.45
N SER A 125 3.97 8.18 5.63
CA SER A 125 2.65 7.66 6.07
C SER A 125 2.70 6.65 7.22
N TYR A 126 3.69 5.76 7.23
CA TYR A 126 3.82 4.68 8.20
C TYR A 126 4.97 4.89 9.20
N GLY A 127 5.65 6.04 9.16
CA GLY A 127 6.89 6.27 9.90
C GLY A 127 8.05 5.36 9.46
N CYS A 128 9.15 5.43 10.22
CA CYS A 128 10.33 4.58 10.03
C CYS A 128 10.16 3.28 10.85
N ILE A 129 9.75 2.20 10.18
CA ILE A 129 9.38 0.94 10.86
C ILE A 129 10.11 -0.30 10.34
N THR A 130 11.10 -0.12 9.47
CA THR A 130 12.03 -1.16 9.03
C THR A 130 13.49 -0.73 9.28
N LEU A 131 14.36 -1.72 9.39
CA LEU A 131 15.78 -1.53 9.65
C LEU A 131 16.62 -2.37 8.67
N ALA A 132 17.71 -1.79 8.20
CA ALA A 132 18.77 -2.45 7.49
C ALA A 132 20.03 -2.50 8.36
N TYR A 133 20.65 -3.66 8.54
CA TYR A 133 21.87 -3.74 9.35
C TYR A 133 23.12 -3.42 8.53
N PRO A 134 23.94 -2.44 8.95
CA PRO A 134 25.27 -2.24 8.39
C PRO A 134 26.09 -3.53 8.47
N ASN A 135 26.73 -3.89 7.36
CA ASN A 135 27.51 -5.12 7.22
C ASN A 135 26.75 -6.41 7.61
N CYS A 136 25.42 -6.34 7.67
CA CYS A 136 24.54 -7.46 7.96
C CYS A 136 24.75 -8.09 9.35
N ASN A 137 25.34 -7.32 10.26
CA ASN A 137 25.56 -7.71 11.65
C ASN A 137 24.35 -7.36 12.51
N THR A 138 23.58 -8.37 12.89
CA THR A 138 22.35 -8.20 13.68
C THR A 138 22.67 -7.80 15.13
N PRO A 139 21.99 -6.80 15.71
CA PRO A 139 22.20 -6.38 17.11
C PRO A 139 21.38 -7.20 18.13
N GLY A 140 20.53 -8.12 17.65
CA GLY A 140 19.69 -9.01 18.48
C GLY A 140 18.20 -8.85 18.18
N ASP A 141 17.54 -9.96 17.85
CA ASP A 141 16.18 -10.00 17.30
C ASP A 141 15.14 -9.30 18.16
N GLN A 142 15.17 -9.52 19.48
CA GLN A 142 14.18 -8.93 20.40
C GLN A 142 14.22 -7.40 20.41
N GLN A 143 15.41 -6.81 20.34
CA GLN A 143 15.55 -5.35 20.36
C GLN A 143 15.06 -4.73 19.05
N VAL A 144 15.33 -5.42 17.94
CA VAL A 144 14.85 -5.01 16.61
C VAL A 144 13.33 -5.08 16.57
N LEU A 145 12.74 -6.22 16.95
CA LEU A 145 11.29 -6.44 16.85
C LEU A 145 10.48 -5.66 17.89
N HIS A 146 11.12 -5.01 18.85
CA HIS A 146 10.47 -4.02 19.71
C HIS A 146 10.32 -2.65 19.01
N ASN A 147 11.20 -2.34 18.05
CA ASN A 147 11.25 -1.01 17.40
C ASN A 147 10.76 -1.03 15.94
N TYR A 148 10.89 -2.17 15.27
CA TYR A 148 10.69 -2.33 13.83
C TYR A 148 9.84 -3.57 13.54
N ILE A 149 9.08 -3.54 12.44
CA ILE A 149 8.29 -4.69 11.99
C ILE A 149 9.16 -5.76 11.34
N ALA A 150 10.34 -5.37 10.84
CA ALA A 150 11.34 -6.24 10.26
C ALA A 150 12.73 -5.61 10.24
N GLY A 151 13.76 -6.46 10.25
CA GLY A 151 15.15 -6.10 10.07
C GLY A 151 15.80 -6.93 8.96
N ARG A 152 16.58 -6.29 8.09
CA ARG A 152 17.12 -6.87 6.86
C ARG A 152 18.63 -7.13 6.96
N ILE A 153 19.03 -8.34 6.58
CA ILE A 153 20.42 -8.80 6.39
C ILE A 153 20.76 -8.94 4.90
N CYS A 154 21.99 -9.36 4.62
CA CYS A 154 22.50 -9.66 3.29
C CYS A 154 21.92 -10.97 2.76
N ASN A 155 22.53 -11.51 1.72
CA ASN A 155 22.22 -12.82 1.17
C ASN A 155 22.24 -13.90 2.28
N ALA A 156 21.12 -14.60 2.44
CA ALA A 156 21.09 -15.83 3.22
C ALA A 156 21.89 -16.93 2.53
N SER A 157 22.04 -16.89 1.20
CA SER A 157 22.83 -17.89 0.46
C SER A 157 24.30 -17.93 0.86
N TRP A 158 24.86 -16.84 1.40
CA TRP A 158 26.22 -16.79 1.92
C TRP A 158 26.42 -17.67 3.17
N SER A 159 25.34 -18.02 3.86
CA SER A 159 25.32 -18.92 5.01
C SER A 159 24.49 -20.19 4.74
N GLY A 160 24.23 -20.51 3.47
CA GLY A 160 23.51 -21.73 3.05
C GLY A 160 21.98 -21.65 3.12
N GLY A 161 21.41 -20.46 3.34
CA GLY A 161 19.97 -20.22 3.28
C GLY A 161 19.45 -19.86 1.88
N SER A 162 18.15 -19.58 1.78
CA SER A 162 17.51 -19.14 0.54
C SER A 162 17.36 -17.62 0.51
N ASP A 163 17.78 -16.99 -0.58
CA ASP A 163 17.56 -15.56 -0.83
C ASP A 163 16.13 -15.24 -1.29
N ILE A 164 15.41 -16.25 -1.79
CA ILE A 164 13.99 -16.13 -2.17
C ILE A 164 13.16 -16.67 -1.02
N MET A 165 12.33 -15.79 -0.46
CA MET A 165 11.42 -16.08 0.63
C MET A 165 10.11 -16.69 0.10
N GLY A 166 9.48 -17.54 0.90
CA GLY A 166 8.16 -18.07 0.57
C GLY A 166 7.05 -17.03 0.73
N GLN A 167 5.83 -17.39 0.32
CA GLN A 167 4.66 -16.50 0.40
C GLN A 167 4.37 -15.97 1.81
N ASN A 168 4.74 -16.71 2.86
CA ASN A 168 4.54 -16.32 4.26
C ASN A 168 5.67 -15.46 4.84
N GLY A 169 6.64 -15.04 4.02
CA GLY A 169 7.82 -14.28 4.45
C GLY A 169 8.97 -15.16 4.97
N PRO A 170 9.99 -14.55 5.58
CA PRO A 170 11.12 -15.28 6.18
C PRO A 170 10.71 -15.97 7.49
N SER A 171 11.48 -16.98 7.91
CA SER A 171 11.32 -17.60 9.22
C SER A 171 11.68 -16.67 10.39
N ASN A 172 12.55 -15.68 10.14
CA ASN A 172 12.96 -14.67 11.10
C ASN A 172 12.76 -13.26 10.53
N TRP A 173 11.79 -12.51 11.06
CA TRP A 173 11.54 -11.13 10.65
C TRP A 173 12.63 -10.15 11.07
N ALA A 174 13.49 -10.50 12.02
CA ALA A 174 14.69 -9.73 12.34
C ALA A 174 15.87 -10.05 11.42
N ALA A 175 15.73 -10.99 10.47
CA ALA A 175 16.80 -11.36 9.55
C ALA A 175 16.24 -11.66 8.15
N VAL A 176 15.55 -10.68 7.56
CA VAL A 176 15.02 -10.77 6.20
C VAL A 176 16.19 -10.71 5.21
N PRO A 177 16.40 -11.70 4.31
CA PRO A 177 17.50 -11.67 3.36
C PRO A 177 17.25 -10.71 2.21
N ALA A 178 18.32 -10.11 1.69
CA ALA A 178 18.33 -9.40 0.42
C ALA A 178 19.59 -9.72 -0.39
N ILE A 179 19.42 -9.83 -1.70
CA ILE A 179 20.49 -10.10 -2.64
C ILE A 179 21.26 -8.82 -2.90
N MET A 180 22.55 -8.82 -2.59
CA MET A 180 23.47 -7.75 -2.97
C MET A 180 23.51 -7.61 -4.49
N THR A 181 23.44 -6.38 -4.98
CA THR A 181 23.54 -6.06 -6.40
C THR A 181 24.94 -5.56 -6.76
N GLY A 182 25.26 -5.53 -8.05
CA GLY A 182 26.56 -5.05 -8.56
C GLY A 182 27.62 -6.14 -8.60
N ASN A 183 28.88 -5.73 -8.79
CA ASN A 183 29.98 -6.63 -9.15
C ASN A 183 30.45 -7.60 -8.04
N GLN A 184 30.12 -7.34 -6.77
CA GLN A 184 30.33 -8.29 -5.66
C GLN A 184 29.07 -9.12 -5.35
N GLY A 185 27.98 -8.85 -6.07
CA GLY A 185 26.68 -9.49 -5.88
C GLY A 185 26.12 -10.05 -7.18
N SER A 186 24.79 -9.95 -7.33
CA SER A 186 24.08 -10.41 -8.50
C SER A 186 23.87 -9.27 -9.51
N GLU A 187 24.19 -9.54 -10.77
CA GLU A 187 23.76 -8.73 -11.92
C GLU A 187 22.50 -9.33 -12.62
N ASP A 188 22.09 -10.55 -12.27
CA ASP A 188 20.84 -11.19 -12.77
C ASP A 188 19.62 -10.80 -11.92
N LEU A 189 19.21 -9.53 -11.98
CA LEU A 189 18.03 -9.09 -11.22
C LEU A 189 16.73 -9.68 -11.79
N THR A 190 16.60 -9.69 -13.12
CA THR A 190 15.38 -10.20 -13.79
C THR A 190 15.17 -11.68 -13.52
N GLY A 191 16.21 -12.52 -13.60
CA GLY A 191 16.08 -13.95 -13.32
C GLY A 191 15.74 -14.23 -11.86
N ASN A 192 16.26 -13.43 -10.91
CA ASN A 192 15.86 -13.51 -9.51
C ASN A 192 14.37 -13.19 -9.29
N ILE A 193 13.87 -12.14 -9.96
CA ILE A 193 12.43 -11.80 -9.92
C ILE A 193 11.59 -12.92 -10.51
N GLN A 194 12.00 -13.49 -11.65
CA GLN A 194 11.32 -14.62 -12.27
C GLN A 194 11.26 -15.84 -11.35
N ARG A 195 12.36 -16.15 -10.64
CA ARG A 195 12.38 -17.23 -9.66
C ARG A 195 11.37 -17.00 -8.54
N ALA A 196 11.28 -15.78 -7.99
CA ALA A 196 10.29 -15.42 -6.98
C ALA A 196 8.85 -15.57 -7.52
N VAL A 197 8.57 -15.07 -8.73
CA VAL A 197 7.26 -15.23 -9.39
C VAL A 197 6.90 -16.70 -9.59
N ASN A 198 7.84 -17.51 -10.08
CA ASN A 198 7.62 -18.93 -10.35
C ASN A 198 7.40 -19.75 -9.06
N SER A 199 8.03 -19.36 -7.95
CA SER A 199 7.87 -20.02 -6.67
C SER A 199 6.72 -19.49 -5.81
N GLY A 200 5.97 -18.50 -6.30
CA GLY A 200 4.95 -17.82 -5.48
C GLY A 200 5.53 -16.92 -4.37
N GLY A 201 6.83 -16.61 -4.43
CA GLY A 201 7.62 -16.05 -3.34
C GLY A 201 7.94 -14.56 -3.46
N TRP A 202 8.90 -14.14 -2.64
CA TRP A 202 9.38 -12.76 -2.55
C TRP A 202 10.90 -12.72 -2.60
N VAL A 203 11.45 -11.84 -3.44
CA VAL A 203 12.87 -11.53 -3.48
C VAL A 203 13.11 -10.06 -3.11
N MET A 204 14.18 -9.79 -2.39
CA MET A 204 14.60 -8.44 -2.04
C MET A 204 16.02 -8.18 -2.52
N PHE A 205 16.31 -6.95 -2.95
CA PHE A 205 17.64 -6.51 -3.37
C PHE A 205 18.18 -5.43 -2.42
N LEU A 206 19.49 -5.45 -2.16
CA LEU A 206 20.23 -4.38 -1.49
C LEU A 206 21.26 -3.77 -2.45
N THR A 207 21.38 -2.44 -2.43
CA THR A 207 22.17 -1.64 -3.40
C THR A 207 22.85 -0.48 -2.70
N HIS A 208 24.16 -0.28 -2.82
CA HIS A 208 24.85 0.86 -2.18
C HIS A 208 25.03 2.08 -3.09
N GLY A 209 24.74 1.97 -4.39
CA GLY A 209 24.89 3.09 -5.32
C GLY A 209 24.99 2.60 -6.75
N PHE A 210 25.41 3.47 -7.67
CA PHE A 210 25.49 3.14 -9.09
C PHE A 210 26.89 3.32 -9.67
N THR A 211 27.20 2.64 -10.77
CA THR A 211 28.50 2.78 -11.47
C THR A 211 28.73 4.19 -12.01
N THR A 212 27.68 5.02 -12.03
CA THR A 212 27.68 6.43 -12.41
C THR A 212 26.96 7.24 -11.33
N GLY A 213 27.24 8.54 -11.25
CA GLY A 213 26.63 9.43 -10.26
C GLY A 213 27.48 9.57 -9.00
N THR A 214 26.94 10.24 -7.98
CA THR A 214 27.67 10.56 -6.76
C THR A 214 27.34 9.57 -5.65
N ASN A 215 28.29 8.65 -5.37
CA ASN A 215 28.12 7.61 -4.36
C ASN A 215 28.66 7.96 -2.97
N GLY A 216 29.53 8.99 -2.86
CA GLY A 216 30.13 9.37 -1.58
C GLY A 216 30.78 8.19 -0.82
N TYR A 217 30.29 7.85 0.37
CA TYR A 217 30.74 6.69 1.16
C TYR A 217 30.27 5.33 0.61
N ALA A 218 29.18 5.31 -0.15
CA ALA A 218 28.45 4.11 -0.58
C ALA A 218 29.05 3.48 -1.85
N THR A 219 30.33 3.11 -1.78
CA THR A 219 31.14 2.72 -2.95
C THR A 219 31.31 1.21 -3.11
N TYR A 220 30.74 0.41 -2.20
CA TYR A 220 30.87 -1.04 -2.22
C TYR A 220 29.85 -1.68 -3.18
N SER A 221 30.35 -2.42 -4.17
CA SER A 221 29.52 -3.12 -5.17
C SER A 221 28.48 -2.22 -5.87
N PRO A 222 28.88 -1.10 -6.50
CA PRO A 222 27.94 -0.22 -7.18
C PRO A 222 27.26 -0.95 -8.35
N THR A 223 25.98 -0.67 -8.55
CA THR A 223 25.15 -1.36 -9.55
C THR A 223 25.15 -0.62 -10.87
N ASN A 224 25.20 -1.36 -11.98
CA ASN A 224 24.98 -0.77 -13.29
C ASN A 224 23.49 -0.36 -13.42
N ALA A 225 23.23 0.93 -13.60
CA ALA A 225 21.87 1.47 -13.71
C ALA A 225 21.04 0.78 -14.82
N THR A 226 21.66 0.40 -15.93
CA THR A 226 20.97 -0.27 -17.05
C THR A 226 20.49 -1.67 -16.68
N VAL A 227 21.20 -2.39 -15.80
CA VAL A 227 20.75 -3.71 -15.31
C VAL A 227 19.48 -3.56 -14.48
N MET A 228 19.46 -2.56 -13.60
CA MET A 228 18.28 -2.27 -12.77
C MET A 228 17.10 -1.77 -13.61
N GLU A 229 17.33 -0.83 -14.53
CA GLU A 229 16.29 -0.33 -15.42
C GLU A 229 15.70 -1.43 -16.30
N SER A 230 16.52 -2.37 -16.78
CA SER A 230 16.05 -3.54 -17.54
C SER A 230 15.12 -4.43 -16.71
N ALA A 231 15.46 -4.65 -15.43
CA ALA A 231 14.63 -5.44 -14.52
C ALA A 231 13.29 -4.75 -14.22
N LEU A 232 13.29 -3.42 -14.03
CA LEU A 232 12.05 -2.64 -13.84
C LEU A 232 11.19 -2.63 -15.12
N GLY A 233 11.82 -2.52 -16.29
CA GLY A 233 11.14 -2.63 -17.57
C GLY A 233 10.47 -3.99 -17.78
N TRP A 234 11.17 -5.07 -17.43
CA TRP A 234 10.61 -6.42 -17.43
C TRP A 234 9.46 -6.55 -16.44
N ALA A 235 9.63 -6.06 -15.21
CA ALA A 235 8.57 -6.10 -14.19
C ALA A 235 7.32 -5.35 -14.66
N LYS A 236 7.48 -4.20 -15.32
CA LYS A 236 6.36 -3.43 -15.87
C LYS A 236 5.60 -4.14 -16.97
N GLN A 237 6.30 -4.88 -17.84
CA GLN A 237 5.66 -5.72 -18.85
C GLN A 237 4.91 -6.92 -18.24
N ASN A 238 5.27 -7.30 -17.02
CA ASN A 238 4.70 -8.43 -16.28
C ASN A 238 3.95 -7.98 -15.02
N ASP A 239 3.44 -6.75 -14.96
CA ASP A 239 2.87 -6.14 -13.75
C ASP A 239 1.70 -6.94 -13.16
N LYS A 240 0.99 -7.71 -14.00
CA LYS A 240 -0.06 -8.64 -13.59
C LYS A 240 0.45 -9.85 -12.77
N ASP A 241 1.73 -10.20 -12.90
CA ASP A 241 2.34 -11.35 -12.26
C ASP A 241 3.30 -10.96 -11.13
N VAL A 242 3.92 -9.77 -11.17
CA VAL A 242 4.91 -9.33 -10.17
C VAL A 242 4.49 -8.06 -9.44
N TRP A 243 4.55 -8.11 -8.11
CA TRP A 243 4.31 -6.96 -7.25
C TRP A 243 5.62 -6.29 -6.87
N VAL A 244 5.92 -5.14 -7.47
CA VAL A 244 7.07 -4.31 -7.08
C VAL A 244 6.64 -3.34 -5.99
N ALA A 245 7.18 -3.47 -4.78
CA ALA A 245 6.83 -2.59 -3.67
C ALA A 245 7.95 -2.43 -2.64
N PRO A 246 7.92 -1.32 -1.86
CA PRO A 246 8.85 -1.12 -0.75
C PRO A 246 8.84 -2.27 0.26
N PHE A 247 9.98 -2.50 0.90
CA PHE A 247 10.19 -3.53 1.92
C PHE A 247 9.11 -3.49 3.02
N ARG A 248 8.79 -2.30 3.56
CA ARG A 248 7.73 -2.11 4.54
C ARG A 248 6.37 -2.58 4.03
N ASN A 249 6.01 -2.23 2.81
CA ASN A 249 4.70 -2.54 2.27
C ASN A 249 4.51 -4.05 2.09
N VAL A 250 5.52 -4.74 1.54
CA VAL A 250 5.48 -6.20 1.40
C VAL A 250 5.45 -6.89 2.77
N THR A 251 6.24 -6.39 3.73
CA THR A 251 6.26 -6.89 5.11
C THR A 251 4.89 -6.74 5.81
N MET A 252 4.28 -5.55 5.73
CA MET A 252 2.97 -5.28 6.32
C MET A 252 1.91 -6.17 5.67
N TYR A 253 1.85 -6.23 4.34
CA TYR A 253 0.90 -7.09 3.62
C TYR A 253 1.01 -8.56 4.02
N ILE A 254 2.22 -9.12 4.09
CA ILE A 254 2.42 -10.52 4.49
C ILE A 254 1.90 -10.75 5.91
N LYS A 255 2.28 -9.88 6.86
CA LYS A 255 1.87 -10.02 8.27
C LYS A 255 0.36 -9.89 8.42
N GLU A 256 -0.23 -8.86 7.83
CA GLU A 256 -1.67 -8.60 7.84
C GLU A 256 -2.44 -9.75 7.21
N ARG A 257 -2.11 -10.16 5.98
CA ARG A 257 -2.75 -11.28 5.30
C ARG A 257 -2.66 -12.57 6.11
N ASN A 258 -1.50 -12.90 6.67
CA ASN A 258 -1.33 -14.14 7.44
C ASN A 258 -2.14 -14.16 8.74
N ALA A 259 -2.40 -12.99 9.33
CA ALA A 259 -3.22 -12.86 10.53
C ALA A 259 -4.69 -12.56 10.22
N ALA A 260 -5.02 -12.27 8.96
CA ALA A 260 -6.33 -11.81 8.57
C ALA A 260 -7.34 -12.95 8.45
N PHE A 261 -8.59 -12.64 8.78
CA PHE A 261 -9.73 -13.51 8.54
C PHE A 261 -10.96 -12.67 8.16
N ILE A 262 -11.89 -13.34 7.47
CA ILE A 262 -13.18 -12.77 7.09
C ILE A 262 -14.18 -13.12 8.19
N ASP A 263 -14.80 -12.10 8.78
CA ASP A 263 -15.84 -12.24 9.81
C ASP A 263 -17.21 -11.95 9.19
N PRO A 264 -18.04 -12.98 8.90
CA PRO A 264 -19.34 -12.78 8.28
C PRO A 264 -20.24 -11.93 9.17
N MET A 265 -21.05 -11.06 8.56
CA MET A 265 -22.02 -10.25 9.28
C MET A 265 -23.45 -10.59 8.90
N ASP A 266 -24.35 -10.54 9.88
CA ASP A 266 -25.79 -10.51 9.64
C ASP A 266 -26.14 -9.24 8.84
N GLY A 267 -26.93 -9.38 7.78
CA GLY A 267 -27.37 -8.25 6.93
C GLY A 267 -26.98 -8.33 5.46
N GLY A 268 -26.39 -9.42 5.00
CA GLY A 268 -26.47 -9.80 3.59
C GLY A 268 -27.88 -10.27 3.22
N ASN A 269 -28.32 -10.02 1.99
CA ASN A 269 -29.55 -10.58 1.43
C ASN A 269 -29.27 -11.14 0.03
N ALA A 270 -30.30 -11.47 -0.75
CA ALA A 270 -30.10 -11.99 -2.11
C ALA A 270 -29.30 -11.04 -3.04
N ASP A 271 -29.29 -9.75 -2.72
CA ASP A 271 -28.70 -8.66 -3.52
C ASP A 271 -27.53 -7.96 -2.80
N SER A 272 -27.08 -8.47 -1.64
CA SER A 272 -25.95 -7.90 -0.90
C SER A 272 -25.18 -8.91 -0.06
N TYR A 273 -23.85 -8.73 0.02
CA TYR A 273 -22.97 -9.42 0.95
C TYR A 273 -22.43 -8.44 1.98
N ALA A 274 -22.26 -8.90 3.22
CA ALA A 274 -21.75 -8.11 4.33
C ALA A 274 -20.77 -8.93 5.19
N PHE A 275 -19.60 -8.37 5.48
CA PHE A 275 -18.58 -8.99 6.32
C PHE A 275 -17.58 -7.94 6.82
N GLU A 276 -16.70 -8.29 7.75
CA GLU A 276 -15.53 -7.51 8.13
C GLU A 276 -14.24 -8.25 7.78
N LEU A 277 -13.21 -7.49 7.39
CA LEU A 277 -11.84 -7.99 7.28
C LEU A 277 -11.11 -7.65 8.58
N LYS A 278 -10.65 -8.65 9.33
CA LYS A 278 -10.07 -8.45 10.67
C LYS A 278 -8.71 -9.12 10.82
N HIS A 279 -7.88 -8.60 11.72
CA HIS A 279 -6.70 -9.29 12.26
C HIS A 279 -6.43 -8.88 13.72
N SER A 280 -5.60 -9.65 14.43
CA SER A 280 -5.26 -9.41 15.84
C SER A 280 -3.82 -8.93 16.09
N ILE A 281 -3.14 -8.37 15.07
CA ILE A 281 -1.79 -7.83 15.22
C ILE A 281 -1.81 -6.60 16.14
N ALA A 282 -0.85 -6.51 17.07
CA ALA A 282 -0.69 -5.35 17.94
C ALA A 282 -0.24 -4.11 17.14
N ASP A 283 -0.77 -2.94 17.50
CA ASP A 283 -0.59 -1.68 16.76
C ASP A 283 0.56 -0.79 17.31
N ASN A 284 1.43 -1.36 18.14
CA ASN A 284 2.47 -0.61 18.87
C ASN A 284 3.63 -0.12 17.99
N ILE A 285 3.86 -0.73 16.82
CA ILE A 285 4.92 -0.33 15.87
C ILE A 285 4.34 0.24 14.58
N SER A 286 3.30 -0.41 14.06
CA SER A 286 2.53 -0.01 12.88
C SER A 286 1.07 -0.21 13.20
N LYS A 287 0.18 0.58 12.59
CA LYS A 287 -1.27 0.35 12.69
C LYS A 287 -1.71 -0.91 11.96
N TYR A 288 -0.87 -1.43 11.05
CA TYR A 288 -1.21 -2.55 10.18
C TYR A 288 -2.54 -2.28 9.47
N ASP A 289 -2.58 -1.17 8.74
CA ASP A 289 -3.69 -0.70 7.93
C ASP A 289 -3.31 -0.69 6.44
N TYR A 290 -2.51 -1.66 5.99
CA TYR A 290 -2.16 -1.80 4.59
C TYR A 290 -3.30 -2.53 3.85
N PRO A 291 -3.83 -1.98 2.74
CA PRO A 291 -4.91 -2.63 2.01
C PRO A 291 -4.54 -4.06 1.56
N LEU A 292 -5.41 -5.01 1.83
CA LEU A 292 -5.32 -6.37 1.33
C LEU A 292 -6.21 -6.52 0.11
N SER A 293 -5.74 -7.25 -0.89
CA SER A 293 -6.55 -7.54 -2.07
C SER A 293 -7.48 -8.71 -1.81
N LEU A 294 -8.76 -8.50 -2.08
CA LEU A 294 -9.79 -9.50 -1.93
C LEU A 294 -10.44 -9.82 -3.26
N ARG A 295 -10.94 -11.04 -3.39
CA ARG A 295 -11.88 -11.40 -4.45
C ARG A 295 -12.99 -12.29 -3.93
N MET A 296 -14.12 -12.25 -4.60
CA MET A 296 -15.17 -13.24 -4.45
C MET A 296 -15.72 -13.60 -5.82
N ALA A 297 -16.23 -14.82 -5.97
CA ALA A 297 -16.90 -15.20 -7.21
C ALA A 297 -18.05 -14.24 -7.50
N GLN A 298 -18.16 -13.78 -8.74
CA GLN A 298 -19.21 -12.89 -9.19
C GLN A 298 -20.55 -13.66 -9.14
N PRO A 299 -21.56 -13.19 -8.39
CA PRO A 299 -22.89 -13.79 -8.43
C PRO A 299 -23.52 -13.62 -9.82
N THR A 300 -24.32 -14.61 -10.25
CA THR A 300 -24.97 -14.58 -11.56
C THR A 300 -25.89 -13.35 -11.69
N GLY A 301 -25.73 -12.60 -12.77
CA GLY A 301 -26.56 -11.42 -13.07
C GLY A 301 -26.16 -10.14 -12.35
N TRP A 302 -25.07 -10.13 -11.59
CA TRP A 302 -24.51 -8.91 -11.01
C TRP A 302 -23.57 -8.26 -12.01
N GLU A 303 -24.10 -7.40 -12.89
CA GLU A 303 -23.31 -6.69 -13.91
C GLU A 303 -22.83 -5.32 -13.40
N ASN A 304 -23.65 -4.67 -12.56
CA ASN A 304 -23.29 -3.44 -11.87
C ASN A 304 -23.20 -3.67 -10.37
N ILE A 305 -22.02 -3.43 -9.79
CA ILE A 305 -21.74 -3.65 -8.37
C ILE A 305 -21.30 -2.37 -7.69
N ARG A 306 -21.50 -2.32 -6.37
CA ARG A 306 -20.94 -1.30 -5.50
C ARG A 306 -20.31 -1.96 -4.29
N VAL A 307 -19.06 -1.61 -3.99
CA VAL A 307 -18.35 -2.07 -2.80
C VAL A 307 -18.14 -0.90 -1.86
N MET A 308 -18.54 -1.06 -0.61
CA MET A 308 -18.36 -0.06 0.45
C MET A 308 -17.55 -0.68 1.59
N GLN A 309 -16.69 0.10 2.23
CA GLN A 309 -16.16 -0.17 3.56
C GLN A 309 -16.55 0.99 4.47
N GLU A 310 -17.41 0.71 5.44
CA GLU A 310 -18.13 1.72 6.21
C GLU A 310 -18.81 2.75 5.29
N ASN A 311 -18.33 3.99 5.31
CA ASN A 311 -18.87 5.09 4.51
C ASN A 311 -18.03 5.39 3.26
N ALA A 312 -16.98 4.61 3.00
CA ALA A 312 -16.10 4.78 1.84
C ALA A 312 -16.46 3.80 0.73
N GLU A 313 -16.65 4.30 -0.49
CA GLU A 313 -16.76 3.44 -1.67
C GLU A 313 -15.37 2.96 -2.09
N LEU A 314 -15.23 1.66 -2.28
CA LEU A 314 -14.01 1.00 -2.74
C LEU A 314 -14.06 0.82 -4.26
N GLU A 315 -12.91 0.99 -4.92
CA GLU A 315 -12.78 0.60 -6.32
C GLU A 315 -12.92 -0.92 -6.42
N ALA A 316 -13.75 -1.36 -7.36
CA ALA A 316 -13.99 -2.76 -7.59
C ALA A 316 -14.02 -3.08 -9.09
N LEU A 317 -13.49 -4.24 -9.43
CA LEU A 317 -13.36 -4.72 -10.80
C LEU A 317 -14.07 -6.07 -10.94
N ILE A 318 -14.95 -6.18 -11.93
CA ILE A 318 -15.47 -7.47 -12.38
C ILE A 318 -14.56 -7.98 -13.50
N ALA A 319 -13.93 -9.12 -13.30
CA ALA A 319 -13.12 -9.79 -14.32
C ALA A 319 -13.06 -11.30 -14.07
N ASP A 320 -13.02 -12.09 -15.14
CA ASP A 320 -12.80 -13.55 -15.08
C ASP A 320 -13.74 -14.30 -14.12
N GLY A 321 -14.97 -13.81 -13.95
CA GLY A 321 -15.97 -14.39 -13.04
C GLY A 321 -15.78 -14.04 -11.56
N TYR A 322 -15.01 -13.00 -11.25
CA TYR A 322 -14.76 -12.52 -9.89
C TYR A 322 -15.02 -11.02 -9.77
N ILE A 323 -15.37 -10.59 -8.55
CA ILE A 323 -15.32 -9.20 -8.10
C ILE A 323 -14.02 -9.04 -7.31
N TYR A 324 -13.15 -8.14 -7.73
CA TYR A 324 -11.89 -7.78 -7.07
C TYR A 324 -11.99 -6.41 -6.42
N PHE A 325 -11.43 -6.24 -5.22
CA PHE A 325 -11.35 -4.96 -4.52
C PHE A 325 -10.26 -5.02 -3.45
N ASP A 326 -9.75 -3.87 -3.03
CA ASP A 326 -8.81 -3.78 -1.90
C ASP A 326 -9.53 -3.20 -0.68
N ALA A 327 -9.35 -3.82 0.49
CA ALA A 327 -9.93 -3.32 1.74
C ALA A 327 -8.88 -3.28 2.87
N VAL A 328 -9.05 -2.33 3.78
CA VAL A 328 -8.14 -2.17 4.93
C VAL A 328 -8.63 -3.05 6.08
N PRO A 329 -7.79 -3.92 6.66
CA PRO A 329 -8.17 -4.69 7.84
C PRO A 329 -8.58 -3.80 9.02
N ASN A 330 -9.52 -4.26 9.83
CA ASN A 330 -10.06 -3.56 11.01
C ASN A 330 -10.69 -2.18 10.72
N ALA A 331 -10.92 -1.82 9.44
CA ALA A 331 -11.54 -0.55 9.06
C ALA A 331 -13.08 -0.60 8.96
N GLY A 332 -13.71 -1.63 9.55
CA GLY A 332 -15.15 -1.79 9.66
C GLY A 332 -15.81 -2.58 8.54
N LYS A 333 -17.15 -2.51 8.50
CA LYS A 333 -18.03 -3.34 7.68
C LYS A 333 -17.80 -3.12 6.19
N ILE A 334 -17.59 -4.20 5.46
CA ILE A 334 -17.57 -4.26 4.00
C ILE A 334 -18.95 -4.70 3.50
N THR A 335 -19.51 -3.99 2.53
CA THR A 335 -20.76 -4.34 1.86
C THR A 335 -20.56 -4.37 0.35
N ILE A 336 -21.00 -5.45 -0.30
CA ILE A 336 -20.98 -5.60 -1.77
C ILE A 336 -22.42 -5.74 -2.23
N SER A 337 -22.90 -4.82 -3.06
CA SER A 337 -24.32 -4.76 -3.46
C SER A 337 -24.50 -4.86 -4.96
N ASN A 338 -25.58 -5.53 -5.38
CA ASN A 338 -26.08 -5.50 -6.75
C ASN A 338 -26.82 -4.19 -7.01
N MET A 339 -26.26 -3.34 -7.87
CA MET A 339 -26.88 -2.05 -8.20
C MET A 339 -28.03 -2.21 -9.20
N ASP A 340 -28.06 -3.30 -9.97
CA ASP A 340 -29.13 -3.58 -10.92
C ASP A 340 -30.46 -3.84 -10.19
N ALA A 341 -30.41 -4.62 -9.09
CA ALA A 341 -31.57 -4.88 -8.24
C ALA A 341 -32.08 -3.60 -7.54
N LEU A 342 -31.17 -2.75 -7.07
CA LEU A 342 -31.52 -1.50 -6.39
C LEU A 342 -32.23 -0.49 -7.31
N SER A 343 -31.81 -0.41 -8.58
CA SER A 343 -32.42 0.49 -9.59
C SER A 343 -33.87 0.15 -9.94
N SER A 344 -34.28 -1.12 -9.77
CA SER A 344 -35.65 -1.57 -10.05
C SER A 344 -36.65 -1.26 -8.93
N SER A 345 -36.17 -0.78 -7.77
CA SER A 345 -36.98 -0.54 -6.56
C SER A 345 -37.22 0.94 -6.24
N SER A 346 -36.55 1.87 -6.92
CA SER A 346 -36.67 3.31 -6.66
C SER A 346 -37.59 4.01 -7.68
N SER A 347 -38.90 3.77 -7.56
CA SER A 347 -39.93 4.65 -8.12
C SER A 347 -40.84 5.14 -6.99
N ALA A 348 -40.34 6.04 -6.14
CA ALA A 348 -41.13 6.80 -5.20
C ALA A 348 -40.42 8.12 -4.80
N GLU A 349 -40.98 9.22 -5.32
CA GLU A 349 -41.03 10.61 -4.82
C GLU A 349 -39.77 11.29 -4.25
N GLU A 350 -39.16 12.18 -5.05
CA GLU A 350 -38.27 13.25 -4.58
C GLU A 350 -39.08 14.49 -4.15
N SER A 351 -38.85 14.94 -2.91
CA SER A 351 -39.25 16.26 -2.41
C SER A 351 -37.98 17.09 -2.14
N SER A 352 -37.82 18.19 -2.88
CA SER A 352 -36.71 19.14 -2.76
C SER A 352 -36.77 19.94 -1.45
N SER A 353 -35.61 20.16 -0.81
CA SER A 353 -35.37 21.44 -0.13
C SER A 353 -33.88 21.78 -0.12
N SER A 354 -33.58 23.02 -0.51
CA SER A 354 -32.25 23.63 -0.56
C SER A 354 -31.93 24.33 0.76
N ALA A 355 -30.67 24.30 1.19
CA ALA A 355 -30.07 25.40 1.92
C ALA A 355 -28.54 25.36 1.77
N THR A 356 -28.02 26.35 1.06
CA THR A 356 -26.60 26.71 0.94
C THR A 356 -26.15 27.51 2.16
N THR A 357 -24.94 27.27 2.65
CA THR A 357 -24.18 28.27 3.42
C THR A 357 -22.73 28.27 2.96
N ALA A 358 -22.32 29.38 2.36
CA ALA A 358 -20.96 29.65 1.91
C ALA A 358 -20.07 30.13 3.07
N LEU A 359 -18.78 29.80 3.00
CA LEU A 359 -17.70 30.57 3.63
C LEU A 359 -16.62 30.81 2.58
N SER A 360 -16.33 32.09 2.33
CA SER A 360 -15.32 32.59 1.39
C SER A 360 -14.03 32.99 2.11
N GLU A 361 -12.88 32.78 1.48
CA GLU A 361 -11.88 33.82 1.17
C GLU A 361 -10.82 33.30 0.15
N ILE A 362 -10.53 34.11 -0.88
CA ILE A 362 -9.70 33.87 -2.10
C ILE A 362 -8.62 35.00 -2.15
N PRO A 363 -7.42 34.93 -2.80
CA PRO A 363 -7.28 34.95 -4.27
C PRO A 363 -6.06 34.22 -4.87
N ASN A 364 -6.27 33.37 -5.88
CA ASN A 364 -5.42 33.36 -7.08
C ASN A 364 -6.32 33.01 -8.27
N HIS A 365 -6.37 33.92 -9.23
CA HIS A 365 -7.38 33.97 -10.28
C HIS A 365 -7.10 32.88 -11.34
N PHE A 366 -7.58 31.68 -11.10
CA PHE A 366 -7.75 30.67 -12.14
C PHE A 366 -9.12 30.85 -12.79
N PRO A 367 -9.27 30.58 -14.10
CA PRO A 367 -10.57 30.64 -14.77
C PRO A 367 -11.54 29.55 -14.28
N PHE A 368 -11.11 28.69 -13.36
CA PHE A 368 -11.86 27.60 -12.77
C PHE A 368 -11.58 27.42 -11.28
N ALA A 369 -12.53 26.83 -10.56
CA ALA A 369 -12.43 26.54 -9.12
C ALA A 369 -12.64 25.04 -8.86
N VAL A 370 -12.06 24.55 -7.76
CA VAL A 370 -12.27 23.19 -7.24
C VAL A 370 -12.65 23.30 -5.76
N TYR A 371 -13.76 22.71 -5.36
CA TYR A 371 -14.27 22.81 -3.99
C TYR A 371 -15.05 21.56 -3.58
N ALA A 372 -15.25 21.42 -2.27
CA ALA A 372 -16.16 20.43 -1.71
C ALA A 372 -17.59 20.96 -1.76
N ASP A 373 -18.52 20.12 -2.22
CA ASP A 373 -19.97 20.35 -2.24
C ASP A 373 -20.68 19.08 -1.79
N ASN A 374 -21.27 19.10 -0.59
CA ASN A 374 -22.08 18.02 -0.01
C ASN A 374 -21.46 16.61 -0.18
N GLY A 375 -20.24 16.42 0.35
CA GLY A 375 -19.52 15.13 0.29
C GLY A 375 -18.98 14.77 -1.10
N SER A 376 -18.95 15.73 -2.02
CA SER A 376 -18.42 15.57 -3.37
C SER A 376 -17.43 16.68 -3.71
N ILE A 377 -16.48 16.41 -4.60
CA ILE A 377 -15.60 17.40 -5.21
C ILE A 377 -16.28 17.89 -6.48
N ALA A 378 -16.51 19.20 -6.57
CA ALA A 378 -17.00 19.88 -7.75
C ALA A 378 -15.90 20.73 -8.38
N VAL A 379 -15.98 20.89 -9.71
CA VAL A 379 -15.15 21.79 -10.49
C VAL A 379 -16.04 22.71 -11.30
N SER A 380 -15.80 24.02 -11.23
CA SER A 380 -16.51 25.03 -12.02
C SER A 380 -15.55 25.83 -12.91
N GLY A 381 -15.99 26.26 -14.09
CA GLY A 381 -15.21 27.07 -15.05
C GLY A 381 -14.12 26.32 -15.85
N ALA A 382 -14.03 24.98 -15.72
CA ALA A 382 -12.97 24.17 -16.35
C ALA A 382 -13.40 23.40 -17.60
N GLN A 383 -14.41 23.89 -18.36
CA GLN A 383 -14.97 23.14 -19.48
C GLN A 383 -13.89 22.72 -20.50
N GLY A 384 -13.94 21.46 -20.91
CA GLY A 384 -12.97 20.86 -21.83
C GLY A 384 -11.65 20.42 -21.17
N MET A 385 -11.41 20.75 -19.90
CA MET A 385 -10.19 20.34 -19.20
C MET A 385 -10.32 18.93 -18.61
N SER A 386 -9.18 18.24 -18.51
CA SER A 386 -9.10 16.94 -17.81
C SER A 386 -8.92 17.16 -16.32
N VAL A 387 -9.70 16.42 -15.52
CA VAL A 387 -9.66 16.43 -14.07
C VAL A 387 -9.29 15.05 -13.57
N THR A 388 -8.34 14.96 -12.65
CA THR A 388 -7.97 13.71 -12.00
C THR A 388 -7.94 13.89 -10.49
N VAL A 389 -8.68 13.06 -9.76
CA VAL A 389 -8.73 13.07 -8.30
C VAL A 389 -7.87 11.95 -7.76
N PHE A 390 -7.11 12.26 -6.73
CA PHE A 390 -6.25 11.35 -5.99
C PHE A 390 -6.64 11.40 -4.51
N ASN A 391 -6.49 10.28 -3.79
CA ASN A 391 -6.56 10.30 -2.34
C ASN A 391 -5.32 11.00 -1.73
N ALA A 392 -5.30 11.18 -0.41
CA ALA A 392 -4.17 11.75 0.32
C ALA A 392 -2.85 10.96 0.14
N LEU A 393 -2.95 9.69 -0.25
CA LEU A 393 -1.81 8.80 -0.50
C LEU A 393 -1.28 8.90 -1.94
N GLY A 394 -1.88 9.73 -2.78
CA GLY A 394 -1.47 9.93 -4.17
C GLY A 394 -2.01 8.87 -5.15
N ASN A 395 -2.88 7.96 -4.69
CA ASN A 395 -3.52 6.99 -5.57
C ASN A 395 -4.61 7.68 -6.38
N LYS A 396 -4.63 7.41 -7.68
CA LYS A 396 -5.63 7.97 -8.59
C LYS A 396 -6.98 7.31 -8.34
N LEU A 397 -7.98 8.10 -7.94
CA LEU A 397 -9.34 7.63 -7.68
C LEU A 397 -10.26 7.82 -8.89
N ARG A 398 -10.08 8.90 -9.66
CA ARG A 398 -10.91 9.19 -10.84
C ARG A 398 -10.17 10.05 -11.83
N SER A 399 -10.39 9.82 -13.12
CA SER A 399 -10.07 10.77 -14.21
C SER A 399 -11.31 11.03 -15.04
N THR A 400 -11.59 12.28 -15.38
CA THR A 400 -12.74 12.68 -16.21
C THR A 400 -12.46 13.97 -16.98
N LYS A 401 -13.29 14.31 -17.97
CA LYS A 401 -13.27 15.59 -18.67
C LYS A 401 -14.49 16.42 -18.21
N VAL A 402 -14.30 17.71 -17.97
CA VAL A 402 -15.41 18.59 -17.56
C VAL A 402 -16.20 19.00 -18.80
N LEU A 403 -17.49 18.70 -18.79
CA LEU A 403 -18.38 18.93 -19.92
C LEU A 403 -19.29 20.14 -19.72
N GLY A 404 -19.62 20.46 -18.47
CA GLY A 404 -20.49 21.59 -18.10
C GLY A 404 -19.78 22.69 -17.31
N CYS A 405 -20.45 23.83 -17.13
CA CYS A 405 -19.93 25.00 -16.41
C CYS A 405 -19.55 24.71 -14.96
N GLU A 406 -20.24 23.74 -14.36
CA GLU A 406 -19.97 23.18 -13.05
C GLU A 406 -20.28 21.68 -13.12
N GLN A 407 -19.40 20.85 -12.55
CA GLN A 407 -19.54 19.40 -12.61
C GLN A 407 -18.99 18.75 -11.35
N LYS A 408 -19.76 17.80 -10.79
CA LYS A 408 -19.27 16.90 -9.73
C LYS A 408 -18.31 15.89 -10.34
N VAL A 409 -17.04 15.98 -9.94
CA VAL A 409 -15.94 15.18 -10.51
C VAL A 409 -15.51 14.04 -9.63
N PHE A 410 -15.95 13.97 -8.37
CA PHE A 410 -15.70 12.84 -7.48
C PHE A 410 -16.60 12.93 -6.24
N SER A 411 -17.00 11.80 -5.66
CA SER A 411 -17.67 11.73 -4.36
C SER A 411 -16.94 10.67 -3.53
N GLY A 412 -16.74 10.92 -2.25
CA GLY A 412 -15.95 10.02 -1.42
C GLY A 412 -16.03 10.33 0.07
N ALA A 413 -15.38 9.49 0.88
CA ALA A 413 -15.35 9.63 2.32
C ALA A 413 -14.71 10.97 2.77
N LYS A 414 -15.02 11.40 3.99
CA LYS A 414 -14.34 12.56 4.59
C LYS A 414 -12.84 12.34 4.61
N GLY A 415 -12.08 13.26 4.06
CA GLY A 415 -10.68 13.02 3.82
C GLY A 415 -10.05 14.09 2.95
N LEU A 416 -8.71 14.11 2.93
CA LEU A 416 -7.96 15.02 2.06
C LEU A 416 -7.77 14.37 0.69
N TYR A 417 -8.07 15.12 -0.35
CA TYR A 417 -7.91 14.71 -1.74
C TYR A 417 -7.01 15.70 -2.47
N ILE A 418 -6.25 15.19 -3.44
CA ILE A 418 -5.52 16.00 -4.40
C ILE A 418 -6.29 15.97 -5.71
N VAL A 419 -6.69 17.12 -6.22
CA VAL A 419 -7.44 17.23 -7.47
C VAL A 419 -6.55 17.95 -8.47
N LYS A 420 -6.22 17.28 -9.58
CA LYS A 420 -5.51 17.89 -10.70
C LYS A 420 -6.50 18.33 -11.77
N VAL A 421 -6.46 19.59 -12.19
CA VAL A 421 -7.22 20.14 -13.32
C VAL A 421 -6.23 20.68 -14.34
N GLY A 422 -6.05 19.99 -15.47
CA GLY A 422 -4.93 20.23 -16.38
C GLY A 422 -3.58 20.07 -15.67
N SER A 423 -2.73 21.09 -15.71
CA SER A 423 -1.44 21.15 -15.01
C SER A 423 -1.50 21.63 -13.56
N HIS A 424 -2.68 22.03 -13.06
CA HIS A 424 -2.85 22.64 -11.74
C HIS A 424 -3.32 21.60 -10.71
N SER A 425 -2.85 21.70 -9.47
CA SER A 425 -3.21 20.78 -8.38
C SER A 425 -3.84 21.54 -7.22
N PHE A 426 -4.92 20.98 -6.67
CA PHE A 426 -5.70 21.54 -5.57
C PHE A 426 -5.79 20.51 -4.45
N LYS A 427 -5.81 20.98 -3.20
CA LYS A 427 -6.13 20.14 -2.04
C LYS A 427 -7.57 20.42 -1.64
N VAL A 428 -8.41 19.39 -1.63
CA VAL A 428 -9.83 19.50 -1.27
C VAL A 428 -10.11 18.52 -0.15
N ARG A 429 -10.76 18.99 0.91
CA ARG A 429 -11.20 18.13 2.00
C ARG A 429 -12.71 17.94 1.90
N LEU A 430 -13.16 16.69 1.77
CA LEU A 430 -14.58 16.32 1.84
C LEU A 430 -15.03 16.13 3.28
#